data_AF-A0A1J5NIA6-F1
#
_entry.id   AF-A0A1J5NIA6-F1
#
_cell.length_a   1.000
_cell.length_b   1.000
_cell.length_c   1.000
_cell.angle_alpha   90.00
_cell.angle_beta   90.00
_cell.angle_gamma   90.00
#
_symmetry.space_group_name_H-M   'P 1'
#
loop_
_entity.id
_entity.type
_entity.pdbx_description
1 polymer ?
#
loop_
_entity_poly.entity_id
_entity_poly.type
_entity_poly.pdbx_seq_one_letter_code
_entity_poly.pdbx_strand_id
1 'polypeptide(L)'
;MMVMRHEIEDPVLLSPSQLVSSSRLSKNLGAYLNEVRKRPIFVTREQEVEAVLLNLDDYRELLGEEQKMEELYLAVLALRRLAENAKTPENLIEIDEVLKRFGITREELAEEPGDEMES
;
A
#
# COMPACT_ATOMS: atom_id res chain seq x y z
N MET A 1 6.48 -17.84 21.85
CA MET A 1 5.74 -18.17 20.61
C MET A 1 6.50 -17.49 19.49
N MET A 2 7.17 -18.27 18.64
CA MET A 2 8.12 -17.81 17.63
C MET A 2 7.33 -17.47 16.36
N VAL A 3 7.35 -16.21 15.93
CA VAL A 3 6.71 -15.80 14.68
C VAL A 3 7.51 -16.42 13.55
N MET A 4 6.97 -17.48 12.96
CA MET A 4 7.48 -18.06 11.72
C MET A 4 7.31 -16.98 10.64
N ARG A 5 8.41 -16.30 10.28
CA ARG A 5 8.48 -15.54 9.03
C ARG A 5 8.17 -16.55 7.93
N HIS A 6 6.97 -16.51 7.37
CA HIS A 6 6.71 -17.19 6.12
C HIS A 6 7.70 -16.57 5.12
N GLU A 7 8.58 -17.38 4.56
CA GLU A 7 9.29 -17.03 3.33
C GLU A 7 8.19 -16.79 2.31
N ILE A 8 7.86 -15.52 2.09
CA ILE A 8 6.99 -15.11 1.01
C ILE A 8 7.79 -15.47 -0.24
N GLU A 9 7.38 -16.52 -0.95
CA GLU A 9 7.84 -16.75 -2.33
C GLU A 9 7.51 -15.46 -3.08
N ASP A 10 8.53 -14.65 -3.35
CA ASP A 10 8.38 -13.38 -4.03
C ASP A 10 7.89 -13.70 -5.45
N PRO A 11 6.61 -13.46 -5.78
CA PRO A 11 6.02 -13.90 -7.05
C PRO A 11 6.53 -13.06 -8.23
N VAL A 12 7.37 -12.07 -7.95
CA VAL A 12 7.88 -11.12 -8.93
C VAL A 12 9.05 -11.74 -9.68
N LEU A 13 8.74 -12.38 -10.82
CA LEU A 13 9.75 -12.79 -11.79
C LEU A 13 10.37 -11.57 -12.47
N LEU A 14 11.51 -11.12 -11.94
CA LEU A 14 12.28 -10.03 -12.53
C LEU A 14 12.92 -10.48 -13.85
N SER A 15 12.67 -9.75 -14.93
CA SER A 15 13.40 -10.00 -16.17
C SER A 15 14.86 -9.54 -16.01
N PRO A 16 15.85 -10.22 -16.63
CA PRO A 16 17.25 -9.78 -16.60
C PRO A 16 17.45 -8.34 -17.08
N SER A 17 16.54 -7.85 -17.91
CA SER A 17 16.54 -6.48 -18.43
C SER A 17 16.14 -5.41 -17.42
N GLN A 18 15.59 -5.81 -16.27
CA GLN A 18 15.25 -4.93 -15.16
C GLN A 18 16.33 -4.90 -14.08
N LEU A 19 17.33 -5.79 -14.15
CA LEU A 19 18.41 -5.88 -13.16
C LEU A 19 19.63 -5.08 -13.63
N VAL A 20 20.10 -4.14 -12.81
CA VAL A 20 21.30 -3.35 -13.08
C VAL A 20 22.23 -3.35 -11.88
N SER A 21 23.54 -3.50 -12.10
CA SER A 21 24.49 -3.34 -10.99
C SER A 21 24.60 -1.87 -10.60
N SER A 22 24.82 -1.59 -9.31
CA SER A 22 25.07 -0.23 -8.80
C SER A 22 26.17 0.51 -9.59
N SER A 23 27.22 -0.21 -10.02
CA SER A 23 28.33 0.34 -10.81
C SER A 23 27.98 0.68 -12.27
N ARG A 24 26.99 -0.01 -12.86
CA ARG A 24 26.49 0.30 -14.20
C ARG A 24 25.50 1.47 -14.15
N LEU A 25 24.65 1.50 -13.12
CA LEU A 25 23.71 2.58 -12.88
C LEU A 25 24.44 3.93 -12.76
N SER A 26 25.47 4.01 -11.91
CA SER A 26 26.19 5.27 -11.67
C SER A 26 26.88 5.83 -12.91
N LYS A 27 27.35 4.96 -13.81
CA LYS A 27 28.02 5.37 -15.06
C LYS A 27 27.06 5.89 -16.13
N ASN A 28 25.82 5.41 -16.14
CA ASN A 28 24.84 5.68 -17.20
C ASN A 28 23.48 6.13 -16.64
N LEU A 29 23.48 6.90 -15.54
CA LEU A 29 22.26 7.25 -14.81
C LEU A 29 21.17 7.85 -15.71
N GLY A 30 21.53 8.75 -16.64
CA GLY A 30 20.59 9.39 -17.55
C GLY A 30 19.84 8.40 -18.46
N ALA A 31 20.49 7.31 -18.89
CA ALA A 31 19.83 6.28 -19.69
C ALA A 31 18.78 5.53 -18.86
N TYR A 32 19.13 5.16 -17.62
CA TYR A 32 18.22 4.47 -16.72
C TYR A 32 17.06 5.36 -16.25
N LEU A 33 17.27 6.67 -16.07
CA LEU A 33 16.19 7.62 -15.80
C LEU A 33 15.18 7.73 -16.96
N ASN A 34 15.60 7.45 -18.20
CA ASN A 34 14.67 7.38 -19.34
C ASN A 34 13.96 6.03 -19.41
N GLU A 35 14.66 4.94 -19.07
CA GLU A 35 14.07 3.60 -19.00
C GLU A 35 13.05 3.48 -17.87
N VAL A 36 13.28 4.14 -16.73
CA VAL A 36 12.41 4.04 -15.55
C VAL A 36 10.98 4.55 -15.80
N ARG A 37 10.82 5.44 -16.79
CA ARG A 37 9.50 5.94 -17.23
C ARG A 37 8.62 4.86 -17.86
N LYS A 38 9.19 3.71 -18.22
CA LYS A 38 8.48 2.60 -18.86
C LYS A 38 8.28 1.42 -17.91
N ARG A 39 9.17 1.27 -16.92
CA ARG A 39 9.19 0.15 -15.97
C ARG A 39 10.16 0.41 -14.83
N PRO A 40 9.93 -0.16 -13.64
CA PRO A 40 10.90 -0.13 -12.55
C PRO A 40 12.22 -0.84 -12.90
N ILE A 41 13.32 -0.35 -12.33
CA ILE A 41 14.67 -0.90 -12.46
C ILE A 41 15.17 -1.32 -11.08
N PHE A 42 15.62 -2.56 -10.97
CA PHE A 42 16.09 -3.18 -9.74
C PHE A 42 17.62 -3.12 -9.71
N VAL A 43 18.14 -2.46 -8.68
CA VAL A 43 19.57 -2.22 -8.51
C VAL A 43 20.16 -3.32 -7.64
N THR A 44 21.18 -3.98 -8.16
CA THR A 44 21.85 -5.08 -7.50
C THR A 44 23.26 -4.74 -7.04
N ARG A 45 23.66 -5.37 -5.93
CA ARG A 45 25.03 -5.46 -5.42
C ARG A 45 25.21 -6.85 -4.83
N GLU A 46 26.37 -7.47 -5.04
CA GLU A 46 26.69 -8.78 -4.45
C GLU A 46 25.60 -9.86 -4.70
N GLN A 47 24.92 -9.78 -5.86
CA GLN A 47 23.83 -10.67 -6.29
C GLN A 47 22.50 -10.51 -5.54
N GLU A 48 22.39 -9.51 -4.68
CA GLU A 48 21.14 -9.14 -4.00
C GLU A 48 20.58 -7.84 -4.59
N VAL A 49 19.25 -7.71 -4.58
CA VAL A 49 18.57 -6.46 -4.90
C VAL A 49 18.60 -5.57 -3.66
N GLU A 50 19.24 -4.41 -3.76
CA GLU A 50 19.37 -3.46 -2.64
C GLU A 50 18.42 -2.26 -2.77
N ALA A 51 18.02 -1.92 -3.99
CA ALA A 51 17.18 -0.75 -4.24
C ALA A 51 16.35 -0.93 -5.53
N VAL A 52 15.29 -0.14 -5.63
CA VAL A 52 14.48 -0.01 -6.84
C VAL A 52 14.46 1.45 -7.26
N LEU A 53 14.74 1.71 -8.52
CA LEU A 53 14.50 2.99 -9.17
C LEU A 53 13.15 2.89 -9.86
N LEU A 54 12.23 3.80 -9.53
CA LEU A 54 10.92 3.89 -10.17
C LEU A 54 10.56 5.35 -10.49
N ASN A 55 9.67 5.53 -11.46
CA ASN A 55 9.12 6.85 -11.78
C ASN A 55 8.31 7.41 -10.59
N LEU A 56 8.37 8.72 -10.37
CA LEU A 56 7.66 9.35 -9.26
C LEU A 56 6.13 9.19 -9.38
N ASP A 57 5.59 9.20 -10.60
CA ASP A 57 4.15 9.03 -10.81
C ASP A 57 3.72 7.60 -10.46
N ASP A 58 4.46 6.59 -10.92
CA ASP A 58 4.23 5.18 -10.55
C ASP A 58 4.34 4.98 -9.03
N TYR A 59 5.25 5.69 -8.35
CA TYR A 59 5.34 5.65 -6.88
C TYR A 59 4.05 6.13 -6.22
N ARG A 60 3.52 7.25 -6.68
CA ARG A 60 2.30 7.86 -6.14
C ARG A 60 1.09 6.98 -6.40
N GLU A 61 1.02 6.35 -7.57
CA GLU A 61 -0.02 5.38 -7.89
C GLU A 61 0.04 4.18 -6.95
N LEU A 62 1.24 3.62 -6.71
CA LEU A 62 1.42 2.51 -5.77
C LEU A 62 0.97 2.86 -4.35
N LEU A 63 1.26 4.08 -3.87
CA LEU A 63 0.77 4.55 -2.57
C LEU A 63 -0.76 4.65 -2.53
N GLY A 64 -1.38 5.15 -3.61
CA GLY A 64 -2.83 5.22 -3.71
C GLY A 64 -3.48 3.83 -3.70
N GLU A 65 -2.89 2.86 -4.40
CA GLU A 65 -3.37 1.47 -4.40
C GLU A 65 -3.17 0.77 -3.05
N GLU A 66 -2.06 1.04 -2.34
CA GLU A 66 -1.83 0.56 -0.97
C GLU A 66 -2.95 1.03 -0.04
N GLN A 67 -3.27 2.34 -0.08
CA GLN A 67 -4.33 2.91 0.74
C GLN A 67 -5.69 2.26 0.45
N LYS A 68 -6.04 2.08 -0.83
CA LYS A 68 -7.28 1.38 -1.22
C LYS A 68 -7.32 -0.06 -0.71
N MET A 69 -6.21 -0.78 -0.77
CA MET A 69 -6.13 -2.15 -0.23
C MET A 69 -6.32 -2.17 1.29
N GLU A 70 -5.76 -1.20 2.00
CA GLU A 70 -5.95 -1.07 3.45
C GLU A 70 -7.41 -0.79 3.81
N GLU A 71 -8.06 0.15 3.11
CA GLU A 71 -9.48 0.45 3.29
C GLU A 71 -10.37 -0.79 3.04
N LEU A 72 -10.11 -1.53 1.96
CA LEU A 72 -10.81 -2.78 1.67
C LEU A 72 -10.59 -3.83 2.75
N TYR A 73 -9.37 -3.98 3.25
CA TYR A 73 -9.05 -4.89 4.33
C TYR A 73 -9.84 -4.55 5.61
N LEU A 74 -9.88 -3.27 5.98
CA LEU A 74 -10.64 -2.77 7.13
C LEU A 74 -12.14 -3.00 6.95
N ALA A 75 -12.69 -2.76 5.76
CA ALA A 75 -14.10 -3.01 5.45
C ALA A 75 -14.45 -4.49 5.60
N VAL A 76 -13.63 -5.40 5.06
CA VAL A 76 -13.80 -6.86 5.21
C VAL A 76 -13.73 -7.28 6.67
N LEU A 77 -12.77 -6.75 7.42
CA LEU A 77 -12.61 -7.03 8.85
C LEU A 77 -13.84 -6.56 9.65
N ALA A 78 -14.35 -5.36 9.35
CA ALA A 78 -15.56 -4.81 9.97
C ALA A 78 -16.78 -5.70 9.68
N LEU A 79 -17.01 -6.06 8.41
CA LEU A 79 -18.10 -6.95 8.01
C LEU A 79 -18.02 -8.31 8.70
N ARG A 80 -16.81 -8.88 8.80
CA ARG A 80 -16.59 -10.14 9.50
C ARG A 80 -16.96 -10.04 10.97
N ARG A 81 -16.52 -8.98 11.66
CA ARG A 81 -16.84 -8.76 13.08
C ARG A 81 -18.34 -8.57 13.29
N LEU A 82 -19.01 -7.85 12.40
CA LEU A 82 -20.47 -7.69 12.43
C LEU A 82 -21.17 -9.05 12.28
N ALA A 83 -20.76 -9.86 11.30
CA ALA A 83 -21.33 -11.19 11.09
C ALA A 83 -21.12 -12.14 12.28
N GLU A 84 -19.92 -12.12 12.88
CA GLU A 84 -19.59 -12.92 14.07
C GLU A 84 -20.45 -12.53 15.29
N ASN A 85 -20.75 -11.24 15.46
CA ASN A 85 -21.54 -10.72 16.59
C ASN A 85 -23.04 -10.55 16.28
N ALA A 86 -23.50 -10.85 15.06
CA ALA A 86 -24.91 -10.72 14.68
C ALA A 86 -25.85 -11.59 15.53
N LYS A 87 -25.34 -12.68 16.11
CA LYS A 87 -26.08 -13.58 17.01
C LYS A 87 -26.06 -13.13 18.48
N THR A 88 -25.28 -12.11 18.82
CA THR A 88 -25.12 -11.55 20.16
C THR A 88 -25.27 -10.02 20.08
N PRO A 89 -26.51 -9.50 19.93
CA PRO A 89 -26.76 -8.09 19.68
C PRO A 89 -26.26 -7.16 20.80
N GLU A 90 -26.11 -7.68 22.02
CA GLU A 90 -25.57 -6.96 23.18
C GLU A 90 -24.13 -6.44 22.97
N ASN A 91 -23.37 -7.08 22.06
CA ASN A 91 -22.00 -6.68 21.71
C ASN A 91 -21.95 -5.63 20.59
N LEU A 92 -23.09 -5.28 19.99
CA LEU A 92 -23.20 -4.29 18.94
C LEU A 92 -23.58 -2.94 19.53
N ILE A 93 -23.02 -1.87 18.98
CA ILE A 93 -23.35 -0.50 19.34
C ILE A 93 -23.98 0.16 18.11
N GLU A 94 -25.08 0.88 18.32
CA GLU A 94 -25.74 1.61 17.25
C GLU A 94 -24.86 2.73 16.71
N ILE A 95 -24.92 2.96 15.40
CA ILE A 95 -24.08 3.95 14.73
C ILE A 95 -24.24 5.35 15.33
N ASP A 96 -25.46 5.74 15.71
CA ASP A 96 -25.71 7.07 16.29
C ASP A 96 -25.05 7.25 17.66
N GLU A 97 -24.91 6.17 18.43
CA GLU A 97 -24.19 6.21 19.71
C GLU A 97 -22.68 6.33 19.47
N VAL A 98 -22.14 5.63 18.47
CA VAL A 98 -20.74 5.76 18.05
C VAL A 98 -20.46 7.20 17.63
N LEU A 99 -21.25 7.76 16.70
CA LEU A 99 -21.10 9.13 16.22
C LEU A 99 -21.12 10.15 17.36
N LYS A 100 -22.07 10.01 18.29
CA LYS A 100 -22.16 10.86 19.48
C LYS A 100 -20.92 10.78 20.37
N ARG A 101 -20.31 9.60 20.54
CA ARG A 101 -19.08 9.43 21.35
C ARG A 101 -17.89 10.13 20.72
N PHE A 102 -17.82 10.15 19.40
CA PHE A 102 -16.74 10.81 18.65
C PHE A 102 -17.03 12.29 18.36
N GLY A 103 -18.23 12.78 18.72
CA GLY A 103 -18.60 14.18 18.52
C GLY A 103 -18.75 14.56 17.05
N ILE A 104 -19.08 13.59 16.19
CA ILE A 104 -19.21 13.75 14.74
C ILE A 104 -20.65 13.49 14.30
N THR A 105 -21.06 14.15 13.22
CA THR A 105 -22.35 13.97 12.56
C THR A 105 -22.25 12.94 11.43
N ARG A 106 -23.41 12.50 10.90
CA ARG A 106 -23.43 11.58 9.74
C ARG A 106 -22.92 12.27 8.48
N GLU A 107 -23.21 13.55 8.35
CA GLU A 107 -22.79 14.39 7.25
C GLU A 107 -21.26 14.55 7.25
N GLU A 108 -20.66 14.88 8.40
CA GLU A 108 -19.19 14.97 8.55
C GLU A 108 -18.47 13.63 8.31
N LEU A 109 -19.10 12.50 8.63
CA LEU A 109 -18.55 11.18 8.34
C LEU A 109 -18.61 10.84 6.84
N ALA A 110 -19.58 11.40 6.11
CA ALA A 110 -19.79 11.13 4.70
C ALA A 110 -18.97 12.05 3.77
N GLU A 111 -18.31 13.07 4.32
CA GLU A 111 -17.33 13.87 3.59
C GLU A 111 -16.08 13.01 3.34
N GLU A 112 -15.72 12.80 2.06
CA GLU A 112 -14.41 12.25 1.72
C GLU A 112 -13.34 13.19 2.29
N PRO A 113 -12.23 12.68 2.86
CA PRO A 113 -11.13 13.54 3.28
C PRO A 113 -10.68 14.35 2.07
N GLY A 114 -10.97 15.66 2.10
CA GLY A 114 -10.73 16.54 0.95
C GLY A 114 -9.27 16.51 0.53
N ASP A 115 -9.03 16.66 -0.78
CA ASP A 115 -7.75 16.90 -1.43
C ASP A 115 -7.07 18.20 -0.96
N GLU A 116 -6.84 18.38 0.35
CA GLU A 116 -6.10 19.52 0.92
C GLU A 116 -4.57 19.30 0.88
N MET A 117 -4.07 18.48 -0.06
CA MET A 117 -2.64 18.34 -0.36
C MET A 117 -2.27 18.75 -1.80
N GLU A 118 -2.94 19.77 -2.34
CA GLU A 118 -2.39 20.56 -3.46
C GLU A 118 -2.43 22.06 -3.14
N SER A 119 -1.34 22.57 -2.56
CA SER A 119 -0.95 23.99 -2.59
C SER A 119 0.56 24.14 -2.40
#